data_AF-A0A965A617-F1
#
_entry.id   AF-A0A965A617-F1
#
_cell.length_a   1.000
_cell.length_b   1.000
_cell.length_c   1.000
_cell.angle_alpha   90.00
_cell.angle_beta   90.00
_cell.angle_gamma   90.00
#
_symmetry.space_group_name_H-M   'P 1'
#
loop_
_entity.id
_entity.type
_entity.pdbx_description
1 polymer ?
#
loop_
_entity_poly.entity_id
_entity_poly.type
_entity_poly.pdbx_seq_one_letter_code
_entity_poly.pdbx_strand_id
1 'polypeptide(L)'
;MSAEDQKQKSSPTKWIVAAIAVVLVVIAGIAIVGGGSDDGGSTSDGSGSQVKPDAGGPAGGEGVAGEFQPVTATGVALPPLEQSVPAPGSDPGEGVAAPTLEGFDFSGSPVAVAPSGKPKLLVFLAHWCPHCNAEIPRLIEWKESGQMPDSLEV
;
A
#
# COMPACT_ATOMS: atom_id res chain seq x y z
N MET A 1 13.03 -45.05 53.73
CA MET A 1 13.80 -45.45 52.53
C MET A 1 12.99 -44.99 51.33
N SER A 2 13.22 -43.76 50.85
CA SER A 2 12.48 -43.17 49.72
C SER A 2 13.48 -42.73 48.66
N ALA A 3 13.15 -43.07 47.42
CA ALA A 3 13.95 -42.89 46.22
C ALA A 3 14.23 -41.42 45.91
N GLU A 4 15.44 -41.12 45.46
CA GLU A 4 15.81 -39.81 44.91
C GLU A 4 16.15 -39.97 43.43
N ASP A 5 15.26 -39.38 42.63
CA ASP A 5 15.22 -39.28 41.18
C ASP A 5 16.46 -38.57 40.61
N GLN A 6 17.33 -39.30 39.92
CA GLN A 6 18.50 -38.73 39.22
C GLN A 6 18.07 -38.21 37.84
N LYS A 7 17.52 -36.99 37.81
CA LYS A 7 17.14 -36.26 36.60
C LYS A 7 18.38 -35.90 35.77
N GLN A 8 18.65 -36.69 34.72
CA GLN A 8 19.66 -36.42 33.69
C GLN A 8 19.43 -35.04 33.05
N LYS A 9 20.32 -34.09 33.35
CA LYS A 9 20.30 -32.74 32.78
C LYS A 9 21.01 -32.78 31.41
N SER A 10 20.28 -33.12 30.35
CA SER A 10 20.82 -33.02 28.99
C SER A 10 21.04 -31.54 28.62
N SER A 11 22.24 -31.21 28.15
CA SER A 11 22.65 -29.81 27.93
C SER A 11 21.88 -29.19 26.76
N PRO A 12 21.21 -28.03 26.94
CA PRO A 12 20.38 -27.40 25.91
C PRO A 12 21.17 -27.01 24.65
N THR A 13 22.48 -26.80 24.78
CA THR A 13 23.38 -26.46 23.66
C THR A 13 23.44 -27.55 22.59
N LYS A 14 23.34 -28.83 22.95
CA LYS A 14 23.42 -29.94 21.97
C LYS A 14 22.15 -30.04 21.11
N TRP A 15 20.99 -29.76 21.71
CA TRP A 15 19.71 -29.74 20.99
C TRP A 15 19.58 -28.53 20.07
N ILE A 16 20.09 -27.37 20.49
CA ILE A 16 20.10 -26.16 19.66
C ILE A 16 21.00 -26.33 18.42
N VAL A 17 22.20 -26.91 18.60
CA VAL A 17 23.11 -27.19 17.47
C VAL A 17 22.52 -28.22 16.50
N ALA A 18 21.87 -29.26 17.02
CA ALA A 18 21.19 -30.25 16.18
C ALA A 18 20.01 -29.64 15.40
N ALA A 19 19.21 -28.78 16.04
CA ALA A 19 18.09 -28.09 15.39
C ALA A 19 18.56 -27.14 14.27
N ILE A 20 19.63 -26.38 14.49
CA ILE A 20 20.21 -25.48 13.49
C ILE A 20 20.77 -26.26 12.30
N ALA A 21 21.44 -27.39 12.53
CA ALA A 21 21.97 -28.24 11.48
C ALA A 21 20.86 -28.82 10.58
N VAL A 22 19.74 -29.24 11.17
CA VAL A 22 18.58 -29.74 10.41
C VAL A 22 17.94 -28.65 9.56
N VAL A 23 17.78 -27.43 10.10
CA VAL A 23 17.21 -26.29 9.35
C VAL A 23 18.08 -25.92 8.14
N LEU A 24 19.40 -25.90 8.30
CA LEU A 24 20.33 -25.59 7.20
C LEU A 24 20.30 -26.65 6.08
N VAL A 25 20.14 -27.93 6.42
CA VAL A 25 20.02 -29.01 5.44
C VAL A 25 18.69 -28.93 4.68
N VAL A 26 17.60 -28.54 5.34
CA VAL A 26 16.29 -28.33 4.69
C VAL A 26 16.33 -27.14 3.72
N ILE A 27 16.97 -26.03 4.10
CA ILE A 27 17.10 -24.85 3.22
C ILE A 27 17.97 -25.17 1.98
N ALA A 28 19.06 -25.92 2.15
CA ALA A 28 19.90 -26.34 1.01
C ALA A 28 19.21 -27.37 0.11
N GLY A 29 18.32 -28.21 0.65
CA GLY A 29 17.55 -29.20 -0.11
C GLY A 29 16.42 -28.63 -0.97
N ILE A 30 15.90 -27.45 -0.63
CA ILE A 30 14.81 -26.79 -1.38
C ILE A 30 15.32 -26.13 -2.68
N ALA A 31 16.62 -25.98 -2.87
CA ALA A 31 17.20 -25.31 -4.04
C ALA A 31 17.45 -26.21 -5.28
N ILE A 32 17.06 -27.51 -5.27
CA ILE A 32 17.40 -28.46 -6.34
C ILE A 32 16.22 -28.81 -7.27
N VAL A 33 15.04 -28.21 -7.13
CA VAL A 33 13.93 -28.36 -8.10
C VAL A 33 13.46 -27.00 -8.60
N GLY A 34 13.94 -26.61 -9.78
CA GLY A 34 13.55 -25.40 -10.49
C GLY A 34 14.53 -25.07 -11.61
N GLY A 35 14.24 -25.51 -12.84
CA GLY A 35 15.16 -25.53 -13.96
C GLY A 35 15.46 -24.19 -14.63
N GLY A 36 16.68 -24.14 -15.18
CA GLY A 36 17.22 -23.42 -16.36
C GLY A 36 16.53 -22.19 -16.95
N SER A 37 17.32 -21.15 -17.20
CA SER A 37 17.81 -20.76 -18.54
C SER A 37 18.83 -19.62 -18.40
N ASP A 38 19.96 -19.76 -19.08
CA ASP A 38 20.91 -18.68 -19.36
C ASP A 38 20.30 -17.72 -20.41
N ASP A 39 20.60 -16.42 -20.30
CA ASP A 39 21.06 -15.58 -21.41
C ASP A 39 21.33 -14.14 -20.92
N GLY A 40 22.58 -13.71 -21.08
CA GLY A 40 22.98 -12.33 -20.96
C GLY A 40 22.65 -11.56 -22.24
N GLY A 41 22.16 -10.33 -22.09
CA GLY A 41 22.00 -9.40 -23.20
C GLY A 41 21.61 -8.02 -22.70
N SER A 42 22.59 -7.11 -22.64
CA SER A 42 22.37 -5.68 -22.39
C SER A 42 21.72 -5.01 -23.61
N THR A 43 20.72 -4.15 -23.37
CA THR A 43 20.45 -3.00 -24.25
C THR A 43 20.02 -1.80 -23.43
N SER A 44 20.62 -0.66 -23.72
CA SER A 44 20.35 0.66 -23.16
C SER A 44 19.06 1.30 -23.70
N ASP A 45 18.53 2.21 -22.87
CA ASP A 45 17.73 3.41 -23.16
C ASP A 45 16.47 3.34 -24.04
N GLY A 46 15.34 3.66 -23.39
CA GLY A 46 14.08 4.02 -24.02
C GLY A 46 13.12 4.63 -23.00
N SER A 47 13.10 5.96 -22.94
CA SER A 47 12.16 6.78 -22.17
C SER A 47 10.70 6.41 -22.46
N GLY A 48 9.96 6.10 -21.40
CA GLY A 48 8.53 5.83 -21.42
C GLY A 48 8.06 5.38 -20.05
N SER A 49 7.67 6.34 -19.20
CA SER A 49 7.09 6.04 -17.88
C SER A 49 5.69 5.45 -18.06
N GLN A 50 5.63 4.15 -18.31
CA GLN A 50 4.42 3.36 -18.10
C GLN A 50 4.54 2.73 -16.72
N VAL A 51 3.84 3.31 -15.74
CA VAL A 51 3.58 2.61 -14.49
C VAL A 51 2.64 1.47 -14.81
N LYS A 52 3.20 0.27 -14.97
CA LYS A 52 2.45 -0.98 -14.98
C LYS A 52 1.79 -1.11 -13.60
N PRO A 53 0.46 -1.26 -13.49
CA PRO A 53 -0.14 -1.59 -12.20
C PRO A 53 0.38 -2.98 -11.84
N ASP A 54 1.07 -3.10 -10.71
CA ASP A 54 1.22 -4.37 -10.03
C ASP A 54 -0.19 -4.81 -9.61
N ALA A 55 -0.86 -5.50 -10.53
CA ALA A 55 -2.09 -6.24 -10.29
C ALA A 55 -1.76 -7.39 -9.35
N GLY A 56 -1.67 -7.09 -8.06
CA GLY A 56 -1.27 -7.99 -7.00
C GLY A 56 -2.06 -7.75 -5.72
N GLY A 57 -3.36 -7.54 -5.82
CA GLY A 57 -4.28 -7.56 -4.68
C GLY A 57 -5.72 -7.71 -5.17
N PRO A 58 -6.51 -8.67 -4.66
CA PRO A 58 -7.86 -8.89 -5.15
C PRO A 58 -8.76 -7.73 -4.75
N ALA A 59 -9.54 -7.24 -5.72
CA ALA A 59 -10.82 -6.61 -5.42
C ALA A 59 -11.67 -7.65 -4.65
N GLY A 60 -11.76 -7.51 -3.32
CA GLY A 60 -12.62 -8.34 -2.47
C GLY A 60 -11.95 -9.20 -1.38
N GLY A 61 -10.69 -8.95 -0.99
CA GLY A 61 -10.11 -9.52 0.24
C GLY A 61 -10.39 -8.64 1.47
N GLU A 62 -10.52 -9.21 2.67
CA GLU A 62 -10.42 -8.44 3.93
C GLU A 62 -8.99 -7.89 4.06
N GLY A 63 -8.85 -6.58 4.22
CA GLY A 63 -7.57 -5.95 4.47
C GLY A 63 -7.10 -6.25 5.89
N VAL A 64 -5.79 -6.14 6.13
CA VAL A 64 -5.25 -6.16 7.50
C VAL A 64 -5.28 -4.74 8.02
N ALA A 65 -5.72 -4.53 9.26
CA ALA A 65 -5.62 -3.23 9.91
C ALA A 65 -4.19 -2.68 9.83
N GLY A 66 -4.04 -1.44 9.38
CA GLY A 66 -2.73 -0.82 9.19
C GLY A 66 -2.80 0.54 8.52
N GLU A 67 -1.78 1.35 8.78
CA GLU A 67 -1.69 2.73 8.26
C GLU A 67 -1.24 2.77 6.79
N PHE A 68 -0.46 1.77 6.35
CA PHE A 68 0.03 1.64 4.99
C PHE A 68 -0.62 0.43 4.32
N GLN A 69 -1.50 0.70 3.36
CA GLN A 69 -2.23 -0.32 2.61
C GLN A 69 -2.16 -0.01 1.11
N PRO A 70 -2.23 -1.03 0.24
CA PRO A 70 -2.26 -0.81 -1.19
C PRO A 70 -3.55 -0.08 -1.61
N VAL A 71 -3.42 0.77 -2.62
CA VAL A 71 -4.55 1.41 -3.31
C VAL A 71 -4.46 1.06 -4.77
N THR A 72 -5.57 0.58 -5.34
CA THR A 72 -5.70 0.28 -6.76
C THR A 72 -6.48 1.41 -7.43
N ALA A 73 -5.92 1.98 -8.50
CA ALA A 73 -6.60 2.94 -9.35
C ALA A 73 -7.04 2.25 -10.65
N THR A 74 -8.32 2.36 -11.01
CA THR A 74 -8.87 1.84 -12.26
C THR A 74 -9.56 2.95 -13.06
N GLY A 75 -9.43 2.87 -14.38
CA GLY A 75 -9.91 3.91 -15.30
C GLY A 75 -8.77 4.69 -15.95
N VAL A 76 -9.12 5.82 -16.58
CA VAL A 76 -8.15 6.70 -17.23
C VAL A 76 -7.52 7.60 -16.18
N ALA A 77 -6.18 7.66 -16.15
CA ALA A 77 -5.46 8.58 -15.28
C ALA A 77 -5.78 10.04 -15.65
N LEU A 78 -5.94 10.90 -14.65
CA LEU A 78 -6.10 12.33 -14.90
C LEU A 78 -4.83 12.89 -15.56
N PRO A 79 -4.96 13.85 -16.49
CA PRO A 79 -3.81 14.61 -16.98
C PRO A 79 -3.02 15.22 -15.82
N PRO A 80 -1.68 15.27 -15.92
CA PRO A 80 -0.88 15.91 -14.88
C PRO A 80 -1.21 17.40 -14.79
N LEU A 81 -1.27 17.92 -13.58
CA LEU A 81 -1.37 19.36 -13.36
C LEU A 81 -0.05 20.01 -13.79
N GLU A 82 -0.10 20.90 -14.77
CA GLU A 82 1.07 21.64 -15.24
C GLU A 82 1.54 22.62 -14.14
N GLN A 83 2.85 22.68 -13.86
CA GLN A 83 3.39 23.52 -12.77
C GLN A 83 3.14 25.03 -12.95
N SER A 84 2.68 25.43 -14.13
CA SER A 84 2.42 26.81 -14.51
C SER A 84 0.99 26.98 -15.05
N VAL A 85 -0.01 26.45 -14.33
CA VAL A 85 -1.42 26.80 -14.53
C VAL A 85 -1.61 28.29 -14.21
N PRO A 86 -1.75 29.19 -15.20
CA PRO A 86 -1.65 30.64 -14.98
C PRO A 86 -2.96 31.26 -14.47
N ALA A 87 -4.08 30.55 -14.58
CA ALA A 87 -5.42 31.05 -14.26
C ALA A 87 -6.37 29.92 -13.81
N PRO A 88 -7.41 30.24 -13.02
CA PRO A 88 -8.52 29.31 -12.77
C PRO A 88 -9.10 28.78 -14.09
N GLY A 89 -9.44 27.48 -14.16
CA GLY A 89 -9.99 26.88 -15.38
C GLY A 89 -8.96 26.39 -16.40
N SER A 90 -7.66 26.41 -16.06
CA SER A 90 -6.59 25.90 -16.93
C SER A 90 -5.98 24.58 -16.46
N ASP A 91 -6.58 23.93 -15.46
CA ASP A 91 -6.25 22.56 -15.10
C ASP A 91 -6.81 21.60 -16.16
N PRO A 92 -5.94 20.85 -16.89
CA PRO A 92 -6.38 19.91 -17.92
C PRO A 92 -7.22 18.73 -17.38
N GLY A 93 -7.25 18.51 -16.07
CA GLY A 93 -8.12 17.55 -15.41
C GLY A 93 -9.56 18.02 -15.23
N GLU A 94 -9.85 19.32 -15.39
CA GLU A 94 -11.22 19.83 -15.23
C GLU A 94 -12.19 19.21 -16.25
N GLY A 95 -13.33 18.72 -15.76
CA GLY A 95 -14.34 18.03 -16.57
C GLY A 95 -13.98 16.60 -16.96
N VAL A 96 -12.78 16.13 -16.64
CA VAL A 96 -12.37 14.73 -16.82
C VAL A 96 -12.90 13.89 -15.67
N ALA A 97 -13.44 12.71 -15.97
CA ALA A 97 -13.88 11.77 -14.94
C ALA A 97 -12.66 11.26 -14.15
N ALA A 98 -12.71 11.40 -12.82
CA ALA A 98 -11.70 10.84 -11.93
C ALA A 98 -11.69 9.29 -12.01
N PRO A 99 -10.51 8.65 -11.89
CA PRO A 99 -10.42 7.21 -11.80
C PRO A 99 -11.10 6.70 -10.52
N THR A 100 -11.52 5.44 -10.54
CA THR A 100 -11.99 4.76 -9.34
C THR A 100 -10.78 4.34 -8.50
N LEU A 101 -10.82 4.64 -7.20
CA LEU A 101 -9.83 4.20 -6.22
C LEU A 101 -10.44 3.12 -5.33
N GLU A 102 -9.75 2.00 -5.14
CA GLU A 102 -10.14 0.92 -4.24
C GLU A 102 -9.01 0.60 -3.28
N GLY A 103 -9.32 0.41 -2.00
CA GLY A 103 -8.34 0.12 -0.98
C GLY A 103 -8.99 -0.23 0.35
N PHE A 104 -8.28 0.04 1.44
CA PHE A 104 -8.71 -0.27 2.80
C PHE A 104 -8.53 0.94 3.71
N ASP A 105 -9.44 1.11 4.67
CA ASP A 105 -9.25 2.04 5.78
C ASP A 105 -8.26 1.48 6.82
N PHE A 106 -8.00 2.24 7.90
CA PHE A 106 -7.06 1.83 8.95
C PHE A 106 -7.49 0.58 9.73
N SER A 107 -8.78 0.22 9.68
CA SER A 107 -9.29 -1.00 10.29
C SER A 107 -9.16 -2.22 9.39
N GLY A 108 -8.75 -2.05 8.13
CA GLY A 108 -8.73 -3.09 7.11
C GLY A 108 -10.08 -3.26 6.40
N SER A 109 -11.05 -2.37 6.64
CA SER A 109 -12.35 -2.40 5.97
C SER A 109 -12.20 -1.88 4.53
N PRO A 110 -12.79 -2.56 3.53
CA PRO A 110 -12.69 -2.14 2.15
C PRO A 110 -13.39 -0.79 1.95
N VAL A 111 -12.74 0.11 1.21
CA VAL A 111 -13.27 1.43 0.83
C VAL A 111 -13.04 1.66 -0.66
N ALA A 112 -14.03 2.27 -1.31
CA ALA A 112 -13.95 2.64 -2.71
C ALA A 112 -14.38 4.09 -2.92
N VAL A 113 -13.60 4.82 -3.71
CA VAL A 113 -13.94 6.16 -4.20
C VAL A 113 -14.18 6.07 -5.69
N ALA A 114 -15.46 5.94 -6.05
CA ALA A 114 -15.91 5.87 -7.44
C ALA A 114 -16.71 7.12 -7.84
N PRO A 115 -16.76 7.47 -9.14
CA PRO A 115 -17.65 8.50 -9.64
C PRO A 115 -19.12 8.19 -9.30
N SER A 116 -19.71 8.98 -8.40
CA SER A 116 -21.11 8.82 -7.94
C SER A 116 -22.07 9.84 -8.56
N GLY A 117 -21.56 10.81 -9.34
CA GLY A 117 -22.31 11.96 -9.83
C GLY A 117 -22.54 13.06 -8.79
N LYS A 118 -22.04 12.88 -7.56
CA LYS A 118 -21.99 13.91 -6.51
C LYS A 118 -20.58 14.48 -6.40
N PRO A 119 -20.42 15.76 -6.02
CA PRO A 119 -19.10 16.31 -5.75
C PRO A 119 -18.47 15.58 -4.57
N LYS A 120 -17.19 15.22 -4.71
CA LYS A 120 -16.35 14.63 -3.65
C LYS A 120 -15.09 15.45 -3.50
N LEU A 121 -14.63 15.62 -2.27
CA LEU A 121 -13.32 16.21 -1.99
C LEU A 121 -12.36 15.11 -1.52
N LEU A 122 -11.36 14.80 -2.33
CA LEU A 122 -10.29 13.86 -1.96
C LEU A 122 -9.07 14.67 -1.54
N VAL A 123 -8.60 14.45 -0.31
CA VAL A 123 -7.42 15.13 0.25
C VAL A 123 -6.29 14.14 0.41
N PHE A 124 -5.21 14.32 -0.35
CA PHE A 124 -3.99 13.53 -0.24
C PHE A 124 -3.04 14.19 0.75
N LEU A 125 -2.73 13.51 1.84
CA LEU A 125 -1.91 14.05 2.92
C LEU A 125 -0.89 13.05 3.41
N ALA A 126 0.06 13.56 4.19
CA ALA A 126 0.94 12.74 5.00
C ALA A 126 1.06 13.34 6.41
N HIS A 127 1.04 12.49 7.43
CA HIS A 127 1.10 12.92 8.84
C HIS A 127 2.43 13.62 9.19
N TRP A 128 3.49 13.36 8.43
CA TRP A 128 4.80 14.01 8.56
C TRP A 128 4.91 15.32 7.78
N CYS A 129 3.92 15.67 6.96
CA CYS A 129 3.94 16.89 6.17
C CYS A 129 3.45 18.08 7.01
N PRO A 130 4.31 19.07 7.32
CA PRO A 130 3.91 20.21 8.14
C PRO A 130 2.83 21.08 7.47
N HIS A 131 2.80 21.12 6.14
CA HIS A 131 1.77 21.84 5.39
C HIS A 131 0.41 21.15 5.52
N CYS A 132 0.36 19.82 5.41
CA CYS A 132 -0.86 19.04 5.62
C CYS A 132 -1.38 19.22 7.06
N ASN A 133 -0.49 19.18 8.06
CA ASN A 133 -0.86 19.38 9.46
C ASN A 133 -1.44 20.80 9.73
N ALA A 134 -1.01 21.81 8.95
CA ALA A 134 -1.60 23.16 9.00
C ALA A 134 -2.91 23.27 8.22
N GLU A 135 -3.13 22.43 7.22
CA GLU A 135 -4.33 22.41 6.36
C GLU A 135 -5.52 21.72 7.03
N ILE A 136 -5.30 20.59 7.71
CA ILE A 136 -6.38 19.79 8.30
C ILE A 136 -7.25 20.58 9.29
N PRO A 137 -6.70 21.38 10.22
CA PRO A 137 -7.51 22.24 11.09
C PRO A 137 -8.42 23.20 10.31
N ARG A 138 -7.96 23.73 9.17
CA ARG A 138 -8.75 24.64 8.33
C ARG A 138 -9.89 23.92 7.61
N LEU A 139 -9.67 22.67 7.18
CA LEU A 139 -10.73 21.85 6.59
C LEU A 139 -11.80 21.50 7.63
N ILE A 140 -11.39 21.25 8.88
CA ILE A 140 -12.31 21.03 10.00
C ILE A 140 -13.11 22.30 10.29
N GLU A 141 -12.46 23.46 10.41
CA GLU A 141 -13.11 24.76 10.60
C GLU A 141 -14.09 25.07 9.46
N TRP A 142 -13.72 24.80 8.21
CA TRP A 142 -14.60 24.97 7.06
C TRP A 142 -15.85 24.09 7.17
N LYS A 143 -15.69 22.81 7.53
CA LYS A 143 -16.81 21.90 7.79
C LYS A 143 -17.72 22.41 8.92
N GLU A 144 -17.13 22.81 10.04
CA GLU A 144 -17.86 23.26 11.23
C GLU A 144 -18.57 24.61 11.02
N SER A 145 -18.05 25.46 10.13
CA SER A 145 -18.67 26.74 9.78
C SER A 145 -19.98 26.60 8.99
N GLY A 146 -20.30 25.40 8.48
CA GLY A 146 -21.47 25.17 7.62
C GLY A 146 -21.35 25.76 6.22
N GLN A 147 -20.14 26.17 5.79
CA GLN A 147 -19.88 26.73 4.46
C GLN A 147 -19.49 25.66 3.43
N MET A 148 -19.43 24.38 3.81
CA MET A 148 -19.28 23.29 2.85
C MET A 148 -20.58 23.13 2.04
N PRO A 149 -20.51 22.90 0.72
CA PRO A 149 -21.70 22.66 -0.09
C PRO A 149 -22.49 21.44 0.44
N ASP A 150 -23.80 21.59 0.61
CA ASP A 150 -24.68 20.50 1.11
C ASP A 150 -24.64 19.22 0.26
N SER A 151 -24.21 19.33 -1.00
CA SER A 151 -24.09 18.21 -1.93
C SER A 151 -22.74 17.49 -1.89
N LEU A 152 -21.76 17.99 -1.11
CA LEU A 152 -20.43 17.41 -0.98
C LEU A 152 -20.50 16.08 -0.21
N GLU A 153 -20.07 15.00 -0.85
CA GLU A 153 -19.93 13.69 -0.25
C GLU A 153 -18.52 13.59 0.39
N VAL A 154 -18.48 13.25 1.69
CA VAL A 154 -17.28 13.13 2.52
C VAL A 154 -17.19 11.71 3.10
#